data_AF-A0A7S3W1H3-F1
#
_entry.id   AF-A0A7S3W1H3-F1
#
_cell.length_a   1.000
_cell.length_b   1.000
_cell.length_c   1.000
_cell.angle_alpha   90.00
_cell.angle_beta   90.00
_cell.angle_gamma   90.00
#
_symmetry.space_group_name_H-M   'P 1'
#
loop_
_entity.id
_entity.type
_entity.pdbx_description
1 polymer ?
#
loop_
_entity_poly.entity_id
_entity_poly.type
_entity_poly.pdbx_seq_one_letter_code
_entity_poly.pdbx_strand_id
1 'polypeptide(L)'
;VVKYQAPWCRTCRAMAPLLDRQANKHQELRYFSLECRRDGKAAGERMHKFFVERGAKGLPFVEVYRGDTLLEATTVAPTGVEAFSHAIGRAIEAAQRARAQLEL
;
A
#
# COMPACT_ATOMS: atom_id res chain seq x y z
N VAL A 1 6.81 -3.45 -1.17
CA VAL A 1 5.38 -3.14 -0.92
C VAL A 1 5.19 -2.95 0.57
N VAL A 2 4.75 -1.78 1.01
CA VAL A 2 4.47 -1.46 2.41
C VAL A 2 2.96 -1.39 2.60
N LYS A 3 2.44 -2.18 3.53
CA LYS A 3 1.03 -2.27 3.89
C LYS A 3 0.82 -1.60 5.25
N TYR A 4 0.24 -0.42 5.27
CA TYR A 4 -0.18 0.25 6.50
C TYR A 4 -1.55 -0.24 6.92
N GLN A 5 -1.64 -0.80 8.11
CA GLN A 5 -2.85 -1.43 8.61
C GLN A 5 -2.98 -1.24 10.12
N ALA A 6 -4.14 -1.56 10.68
CA ALA A 6 -4.36 -1.46 12.12
C ALA A 6 -5.30 -2.56 12.63
N PRO A 7 -5.13 -3.04 13.87
CA PRO A 7 -5.96 -4.12 14.43
C PRO A 7 -7.42 -3.70 14.63
N TRP A 8 -7.65 -2.43 14.93
CA TRP A 8 -8.98 -1.84 15.10
C TRP A 8 -9.71 -1.54 13.77
N CYS A 9 -9.02 -1.66 12.64
CA CYS A 9 -9.57 -1.33 11.32
C CYS A 9 -10.31 -2.54 10.73
N ARG A 10 -11.66 -2.45 10.66
CA ARG A 10 -12.51 -3.51 10.09
C ARG A 10 -12.14 -3.85 8.65
N THR A 11 -11.93 -2.84 7.80
CA THR A 11 -11.53 -3.05 6.40
C THR A 11 -10.19 -3.76 6.29
N CYS A 12 -9.25 -3.43 7.17
CA CYS A 12 -7.93 -4.07 7.20
C CYS A 12 -8.04 -5.57 7.48
N ARG A 13 -8.84 -5.95 8.49
CA ARG A 13 -9.10 -7.37 8.79
C ARG A 13 -9.80 -8.10 7.64
N ALA A 14 -10.75 -7.45 6.96
CA ALA A 14 -11.44 -8.03 5.81
C ALA A 14 -10.51 -8.24 4.61
N MET A 15 -9.59 -7.31 4.36
CA MET A 15 -8.70 -7.35 3.21
C MET A 15 -7.43 -8.17 3.42
N ALA A 16 -7.02 -8.44 4.66
CA ALA A 16 -5.78 -9.15 4.98
C ALA A 16 -5.60 -10.47 4.18
N PRO A 17 -6.57 -11.41 4.19
CA PRO A 17 -6.43 -12.67 3.46
C PRO A 17 -6.30 -12.48 1.94
N LEU A 18 -6.92 -11.43 1.39
CA LEU A 18 -6.85 -11.10 -0.04
C LEU A 18 -5.50 -10.52 -0.41
N LEU A 19 -4.97 -9.61 0.43
CA LEU A 19 -3.65 -9.03 0.28
C LEU A 19 -2.54 -10.10 0.38
N ASP A 20 -2.71 -11.08 1.25
CA ASP A 20 -1.73 -12.18 1.42
C ASP A 20 -1.79 -13.16 0.23
N ARG A 21 -2.99 -13.49 -0.28
CA ARG A 21 -3.11 -14.26 -1.53
C ARG A 21 -2.45 -13.57 -2.71
N GLN A 22 -2.59 -12.25 -2.83
CA GLN A 22 -1.97 -11.52 -3.92
C GLN A 22 -0.45 -11.42 -3.73
N ALA A 23 0.03 -11.28 -2.49
CA ALA A 23 1.47 -11.34 -2.21
C ALA A 23 2.09 -12.68 -2.61
N ASN A 24 1.39 -13.79 -2.37
CA ASN A 24 1.84 -15.12 -2.78
C ASN A 24 1.95 -15.31 -4.31
N LYS A 25 1.24 -14.51 -5.11
CA LYS A 25 1.35 -14.54 -6.59
C LYS A 25 2.59 -13.79 -7.10
N HIS A 26 3.18 -12.92 -6.28
CA HIS A 26 4.29 -12.04 -6.65
C HIS A 26 5.45 -12.22 -5.67
N GLN A 27 6.01 -13.43 -5.62
CA GLN A 27 7.09 -13.79 -4.68
C GLN A 27 8.41 -13.06 -4.96
N GLU A 28 8.55 -12.44 -6.13
CA GLU A 28 9.66 -11.56 -6.49
C GLU A 28 9.66 -10.24 -5.70
N LEU A 29 8.53 -9.89 -5.05
CA LEU A 29 8.39 -8.68 -4.28
C LEU A 29 8.56 -8.91 -2.79
N ARG A 30 9.09 -7.90 -2.10
CA ARG A 30 9.13 -7.86 -0.64
C ARG A 30 7.92 -7.11 -0.09
N TYR A 31 7.24 -7.75 0.87
CA TYR A 31 6.06 -7.21 1.54
C TYR A 31 6.38 -6.91 3.00
N PHE A 32 6.04 -5.69 3.43
CA PHE A 32 6.17 -5.25 4.81
C PHE A 32 4.82 -4.80 5.31
N SER A 33 4.45 -5.21 6.51
CA SER A 33 3.22 -4.76 7.16
C SER A 33 3.59 -3.86 8.33
N LEU A 34 3.10 -2.62 8.30
CA LEU A 34 3.29 -1.65 9.36
C LEU A 34 1.98 -1.44 10.11
N GLU A 35 2.02 -1.68 11.42
CA GLU A 35 0.85 -1.47 12.27
C GLU A 35 0.76 -0.01 12.73
N CYS A 36 -0.28 0.68 12.28
CA CYS A 36 -0.57 2.04 12.70
C CYS A 36 -1.17 2.04 14.11
N ARG A 37 -0.46 2.68 15.04
CA ARG A 37 -1.02 3.00 16.37
C ARG A 37 -1.96 4.20 16.26
N ARG A 38 -2.89 4.27 17.22
CA ARG A 38 -3.76 5.44 17.40
C ARG A 38 -3.27 6.19 18.64
N ASP A 39 -2.36 7.13 18.43
CA ASP A 39 -2.14 8.25 19.31
C ASP A 39 -3.32 9.23 19.15
N GLY A 40 -3.79 9.84 20.23
CA GLY A 40 -4.97 10.73 20.20
C GLY A 40 -4.90 11.75 19.06
N LYS A 41 -6.01 11.94 18.35
CA LYS A 41 -6.11 12.91 17.25
C LYS A 41 -6.35 14.30 17.82
N ALA A 42 -5.78 15.33 17.20
CA ALA A 42 -6.29 16.68 17.42
C ALA A 42 -7.77 16.75 17.01
N ALA A 43 -8.55 17.62 17.66
CA ALA A 43 -9.96 17.78 17.34
C ALA A 43 -10.13 18.15 15.85
N GLY A 44 -10.92 17.37 15.12
CA GLY A 44 -11.18 17.57 13.69
C GLY A 44 -10.27 16.77 12.73
N GLU A 45 -9.17 16.18 13.21
CA GLU A 45 -8.29 15.40 12.35
C GLU A 45 -8.80 13.97 12.15
N ARG A 46 -8.99 13.55 10.89
CA ARG A 46 -9.44 12.19 10.57
C ARG A 46 -8.29 11.22 10.35
N MET A 47 -7.13 11.70 9.92
CA MET A 47 -5.96 10.91 9.55
C MET A 47 -4.69 11.75 9.71
N HIS A 48 -3.59 11.12 10.15
CA HIS A 48 -2.32 11.81 10.39
C HIS A 48 -1.77 12.41 9.08
N LYS A 49 -1.16 13.61 9.16
CA LYS A 49 -0.66 14.39 8.01
C LYS A 49 0.18 13.58 7.04
N PHE A 50 1.06 12.72 7.54
CA PHE A 50 1.88 11.78 6.74
C PHE A 50 1.06 11.04 5.68
N PHE A 51 -0.12 10.52 6.06
CA PHE A 51 -0.99 9.75 5.18
C PHE A 51 -1.81 10.66 4.25
N VAL A 52 -2.27 11.81 4.75
CA VAL A 52 -3.05 12.78 3.97
C VAL A 52 -2.23 13.32 2.80
N GLU A 53 -0.97 13.70 3.03
CA GLU A 53 -0.05 14.17 1.98
C GLU A 53 0.23 13.12 0.90
N ARG A 54 0.07 11.83 1.25
CA ARG A 54 0.19 10.70 0.33
C ARG A 54 -1.14 10.31 -0.33
N GLY A 55 -2.18 11.13 -0.15
CA GLY A 55 -3.51 10.91 -0.74
C GLY A 55 -4.29 9.76 -0.09
N ALA A 56 -3.87 9.26 1.06
CA ALA A 56 -4.59 8.20 1.75
C ALA A 56 -5.95 8.71 2.24
N LYS A 57 -6.99 7.94 1.96
CA LYS A 57 -8.37 8.23 2.38
C LYS A 57 -8.80 7.37 3.59
N GLY A 58 -7.95 6.44 3.99
CA GLY A 58 -8.26 5.46 5.02
C GLY A 58 -7.22 4.35 5.07
N LEU A 59 -7.53 3.31 5.86
CA LEU A 59 -6.74 2.09 5.94
C LEU A 59 -7.57 0.89 5.43
N PRO A 60 -6.93 -0.15 4.87
CA PRO A 60 -5.49 -0.26 4.69
C PRO A 60 -4.98 0.63 3.54
N PHE A 61 -3.78 1.18 3.73
CA PHE A 61 -3.09 2.00 2.74
C PHE A 61 -1.83 1.27 2.29
N VAL A 62 -1.54 1.30 0.99
CA VAL A 62 -0.46 0.53 0.39
C VAL A 62 0.42 1.45 -0.42
N GLU A 63 1.73 1.32 -0.22
CA GLU A 63 2.75 1.96 -1.05
C GLU A 63 3.63 0.91 -1.72
N VAL A 64 4.00 1.14 -2.97
CA VAL A 64 4.94 0.30 -3.71
C VAL A 64 6.19 1.11 -4.04
N TYR A 65 7.34 0.54 -3.70
CA TYR A 65 8.64 1.18 -3.81
C TYR A 65 9.59 0.33 -4.66
N ARG A 66 10.49 1.03 -5.36
CA ARG A 66 11.73 0.47 -5.92
C ARG A 66 12.90 1.26 -5.36
N GLY A 67 13.70 0.63 -4.49
CA GLY A 67 14.71 1.37 -3.73
C GLY A 67 14.05 2.41 -2.83
N ASP A 68 14.45 3.66 -3.00
CA ASP A 68 13.90 4.85 -2.33
C ASP A 68 12.75 5.52 -3.10
N THR A 69 12.48 5.08 -4.33
CA THR A 69 11.51 5.71 -5.21
C THR A 69 10.11 5.12 -4.98
N LEU A 70 9.16 5.98 -4.60
CA LEU A 70 7.73 5.65 -4.53
C LEU A 70 7.16 5.56 -5.96
N LEU A 71 6.62 4.39 -6.32
CA LEU A 71 6.03 4.15 -7.65
C LEU A 71 4.51 4.26 -7.66
N GLU A 72 3.85 3.87 -6.57
CA GLU A 72 2.39 3.81 -6.48
C GLU A 72 1.94 3.88 -5.03
N ALA A 73 0.78 4.52 -4.78
CA ALA A 73 0.22 4.67 -3.46
C ALA A 73 -1.32 4.64 -3.52
N THR A 74 -1.94 3.73 -2.77
CA THR A 74 -3.40 3.55 -2.86
C THR A 74 -4.05 3.12 -1.55
N THR A 75 -5.28 3.61 -1.33
CA THR A 75 -6.14 3.13 -0.25
C THR A 75 -6.95 1.94 -0.75
N VAL A 76 -6.89 0.82 -0.04
CA VAL A 76 -7.60 -0.41 -0.41
C VAL A 76 -9.02 -0.37 0.17
N ALA A 77 -10.00 -0.25 -0.71
CA ALA A 77 -11.41 -0.31 -0.35
C ALA A 77 -11.85 -1.78 -0.04
N PRO A 78 -12.96 -1.98 0.70
CA PRO A 78 -13.48 -3.32 1.03
C PRO A 78 -13.78 -4.21 -0.20
N THR A 79 -13.97 -3.60 -1.37
CA THR A 79 -14.23 -4.28 -2.65
C THR A 79 -13.00 -4.32 -3.56
N GLY A 80 -11.87 -3.76 -3.14
CA GLY A 80 -10.81 -3.29 -4.04
C GLY A 80 -9.56 -4.18 -4.13
N VAL A 81 -9.71 -5.50 -4.29
CA VAL A 81 -8.55 -6.40 -4.53
C VAL A 81 -7.89 -6.07 -5.87
N GLU A 82 -8.70 -5.80 -6.89
CA GLU A 82 -8.23 -5.44 -8.22
C GLU A 82 -7.38 -4.17 -8.18
N ALA A 83 -7.78 -3.16 -7.40
CA ALA A 83 -6.99 -1.93 -7.25
C ALA A 83 -5.59 -2.21 -6.69
N PHE A 84 -5.46 -3.14 -5.74
CA PHE A 84 -4.17 -3.57 -5.20
C PHE A 84 -3.36 -4.38 -6.21
N SER A 85 -3.98 -5.36 -6.88
CA SER A 85 -3.34 -6.17 -7.92
C SER A 85 -2.84 -5.29 -9.08
N HIS A 86 -3.65 -4.33 -9.52
CA HIS A 86 -3.28 -3.36 -10.53
C HIS A 86 -2.17 -2.42 -10.05
N ALA A 87 -2.21 -1.94 -8.80
CA ALA A 87 -1.15 -1.11 -8.24
C ALA A 87 0.21 -1.85 -8.23
N ILE A 88 0.21 -3.12 -7.81
CA ILE A 88 1.42 -3.95 -7.84
C ILE A 88 1.87 -4.23 -9.27
N GLY A 89 0.95 -4.63 -10.16
CA GLY A 89 1.25 -4.88 -11.57
C GLY A 89 1.87 -3.66 -12.25
N ARG A 90 1.23 -2.50 -12.12
CA ARG A 90 1.76 -1.22 -12.65
C ARG A 90 3.12 -0.87 -12.07
N ALA A 91 3.32 -1.09 -10.78
CA ALA A 91 4.59 -0.78 -10.13
C ALA A 91 5.71 -1.74 -10.56
N ILE A 92 5.42 -3.03 -10.77
CA ILE A 92 6.37 -3.99 -11.37
C ILE A 92 6.74 -3.53 -12.78
N GLU A 93 5.74 -3.23 -13.61
CA GLU A 93 5.96 -2.75 -14.99
C GLU A 93 6.74 -1.43 -15.02
N ALA A 94 6.43 -0.50 -14.13
CA ALA A 94 7.16 0.77 -13.98
C ALA A 94 8.60 0.53 -13.53
N ALA A 95 8.81 -0.37 -12.56
CA ALA A 95 10.13 -0.73 -12.07
C ALA A 95 11.00 -1.38 -13.15
N GLN A 96 10.40 -2.25 -13.99
CA GLN A 96 11.05 -2.90 -15.12
C GLN A 96 11.40 -1.89 -16.22
N ARG A 97 10.47 -1.01 -16.60
CA ARG A 97 10.74 0.05 -17.59
C ARG A 97 11.85 1.00 -17.15
N ALA A 98 11.79 1.46 -15.90
CA ALA A 98 12.80 2.35 -15.36
C ALA A 98 14.15 1.63 -15.10
N ARG A 99 14.24 0.30 -15.24
CA ARG A 99 15.51 -0.44 -15.24
C ARG A 99 16.08 -0.52 -16.66
N ALA A 100 15.23 -0.78 -17.65
CA ALA A 100 15.63 -0.78 -19.06
C ALA A 100 16.18 0.59 -19.52
N GLN A 101 15.74 1.69 -18.91
CA GLN A 101 16.25 3.04 -19.18
C GLN A 101 17.61 3.38 -18.53
N LEU A 102 18.09 2.57 -17.58
CA LEU A 102 19.38 2.76 -16.91
C LEU A 102 20.48 1.83 -17.45
N GLU A 103 20.12 0.85 -18.28
CA GLU A 103 21.04 -0.09 -18.93
C GLU A 103 21.36 0.32 -20.40
N LEU A 104 21.04 1.57 -20.76
CA LEU A 104 21.32 2.27 -22.03
C LEU A 104 22.20 3.50 -21.76
#